data_AF-A0A3D1BRA6-F1
#
_entry.id   AF-A0A3D1BRA6-F1
#
_cell.length_a   1.000
_cell.length_b   1.000
_cell.length_c   1.000
_cell.angle_alpha   90.00
_cell.angle_beta   90.00
_cell.angle_gamma   90.00
#
_symmetry.space_group_name_H-M   'P 1'
#
loop_
_entity.id
_entity.type
_entity.pdbx_description
1 polymer ?
#
loop_
_entity_poly.entity_id
_entity_poly.type
_entity_poly.pdbx_seq_one_letter_code
_entity_poly.pdbx_strand_id
1 'polypeptide(L)'
;MIRGTTIGVITNADGKFSLSLSEETAILDLSFMGMEASEVRVTANRNNYDVIMTPELVGIDDVVVTALGISRQRKTLGYAVQDVGSEEMSEVKPVNIVNAISGKVAGVQITNATGAVGGASRIVIRGEGSFTNSQPLWVVDGTPFINFESDKDAWSGADYGNGALDIDPSNIESISVLKGANAAALYGARGANGVIVVTTKRGSKSKGLGVEVSSAMTVDVMPYLPYYQNKYGGGSRGSEYYWNKYNEDN
;
A
#
# COMPACT_ATOMS: atom_id res chain seq x y z
N MET A 1 -23.73 -17.15 -21.86
CA MET A 1 -23.86 -18.47 -21.20
C MET A 1 -25.16 -18.50 -20.39
N ILE A 2 -25.82 -19.65 -20.20
CA ILE A 2 -26.97 -19.75 -19.29
C ILE A 2 -26.45 -19.79 -17.85
N ARG A 3 -26.90 -18.85 -17.01
CA ARG A 3 -26.47 -18.71 -15.61
C ARG A 3 -26.69 -20.02 -14.85
N GLY A 4 -25.66 -20.46 -14.13
CA GLY A 4 -25.70 -21.68 -13.31
C GLY A 4 -25.50 -22.97 -14.09
N THR A 5 -25.25 -22.91 -15.40
CA THR A 5 -24.93 -24.08 -16.24
C THR A 5 -23.61 -23.86 -16.97
N THR A 6 -23.06 -24.92 -17.56
CA THR A 6 -21.93 -24.84 -18.50
C THR A 6 -22.38 -24.64 -19.95
N ILE A 7 -23.69 -24.49 -20.19
CA ILE A 7 -24.26 -24.35 -21.53
C ILE A 7 -24.07 -22.90 -21.99
N GLY A 8 -23.25 -22.70 -23.01
CA GLY A 8 -22.95 -21.40 -23.59
C GLY A 8 -22.61 -21.50 -25.07
N VAL A 9 -22.72 -20.37 -25.76
CA VAL A 9 -22.37 -20.22 -27.17
C VAL A 9 -21.59 -18.91 -27.33
N ILE A 10 -20.70 -18.86 -28.31
CA ILE A 10 -19.96 -17.67 -28.71
C ILE A 10 -20.73 -17.02 -29.85
N THR A 11 -20.80 -15.69 -29.87
CA THR A 11 -21.36 -14.93 -30.99
C THR A 11 -20.48 -15.04 -32.23
N ASN A 12 -21.07 -15.00 -33.42
CA ASN A 12 -20.31 -14.87 -34.65
C ASN A 12 -19.81 -13.43 -34.87
N ALA A 13 -19.07 -13.19 -35.95
CA ALA A 13 -18.53 -11.87 -36.29
C ALA A 13 -19.60 -10.76 -36.48
N ASP A 14 -20.84 -11.16 -36.80
CA ASP A 14 -21.98 -10.25 -36.96
C ASP A 14 -22.80 -10.10 -35.66
N GLY A 15 -22.33 -10.63 -34.53
CA GLY A 15 -23.00 -10.56 -33.23
C GLY A 15 -24.19 -11.51 -33.05
N LYS A 16 -24.43 -12.43 -34.00
CA LYS A 16 -25.52 -13.41 -33.92
C LYS A 16 -25.11 -14.62 -33.08
N PHE A 17 -26.04 -15.14 -32.32
CA PHE A 17 -25.89 -16.36 -31.53
C PHE A 17 -27.16 -17.21 -31.62
N SER A 18 -27.03 -18.51 -31.37
CA SER A 18 -28.16 -19.44 -31.25
C SER A 18 -27.90 -20.35 -30.07
N LEU A 19 -28.88 -20.45 -29.18
CA LEU A 19 -28.78 -21.20 -27.93
C LEU A 19 -30.10 -21.90 -27.66
N SER A 20 -30.05 -23.21 -27.46
CA SER A 20 -31.23 -24.00 -27.11
C SER A 20 -31.50 -23.90 -25.61
N LEU A 21 -32.71 -23.52 -25.25
CA LEU A 21 -33.17 -23.45 -23.86
C LEU A 21 -33.91 -24.75 -23.51
N SER A 22 -33.53 -25.38 -22.40
CA SER A 22 -34.23 -26.54 -21.83
C SER A 22 -35.35 -26.17 -20.86
N GLU A 23 -35.34 -24.93 -20.35
CA GLU A 23 -36.29 -24.40 -19.36
C GLU A 23 -37.16 -23.29 -19.98
N GLU A 24 -38.37 -23.09 -19.46
CA GLU A 24 -39.29 -22.03 -19.94
C GLU A 24 -38.71 -20.62 -19.76
N THR A 25 -37.87 -20.41 -18.75
CA THR A 25 -37.18 -19.13 -18.50
C THR A 25 -35.75 -19.36 -18.06
N ALA A 26 -34.82 -18.58 -18.58
CA ALA A 26 -33.42 -18.61 -18.20
C ALA A 26 -32.84 -17.20 -18.10
N ILE A 27 -31.71 -17.04 -17.41
CA ILE A 27 -30.93 -15.81 -17.41
C ILE A 27 -29.64 -16.07 -18.17
N LEU A 28 -29.35 -15.23 -19.16
CA LEU A 28 -28.12 -15.28 -19.94
C LEU A 28 -27.12 -14.27 -19.39
N ASP A 29 -25.93 -14.77 -19.06
CA ASP A 29 -24.76 -13.96 -18.75
C ASP A 29 -24.01 -13.67 -20.06
N LEU A 30 -23.93 -12.40 -20.44
CA LEU A 30 -23.26 -11.91 -21.63
C LEU A 30 -21.97 -11.22 -21.22
N SER A 31 -20.86 -11.65 -21.83
CA SER A 31 -19.56 -11.03 -21.64
C SER A 31 -18.88 -10.91 -23.00
N PHE A 32 -18.24 -9.76 -23.21
CA PHE A 32 -17.45 -9.49 -24.40
C PHE A 32 -16.30 -8.57 -24.00
N MET A 33 -15.13 -8.76 -24.60
CA MET A 33 -13.97 -7.95 -24.26
C MET A 33 -14.23 -6.47 -24.56
N GLY A 34 -14.06 -5.60 -23.56
CA GLY A 34 -14.32 -4.16 -23.68
C GLY A 34 -15.79 -3.78 -23.62
N MET A 35 -16.67 -4.65 -23.11
CA MET A 35 -18.09 -4.37 -22.89
C MET A 35 -18.49 -4.79 -21.48
N GLU A 36 -19.36 -4.00 -20.84
CA GLU A 36 -19.83 -4.29 -19.49
C GLU A 36 -20.65 -5.60 -19.50
N ALA A 37 -20.38 -6.47 -18.51
CA ALA A 37 -21.10 -7.74 -18.40
C ALA A 37 -22.60 -7.47 -18.19
N SER A 38 -23.44 -8.06 -19.06
CA SER A 38 -24.88 -7.80 -19.07
C SER A 38 -25.66 -9.09 -18.82
N GLU A 39 -26.78 -8.94 -18.12
CA GLU A 39 -27.65 -10.05 -17.74
C GLU A 39 -29.00 -9.88 -18.43
N VAL A 40 -29.42 -10.87 -19.23
CA VAL A 40 -30.70 -10.80 -19.96
C VAL A 40 -31.56 -12.00 -19.62
N ARG A 41 -32.77 -11.72 -19.16
CA ARG A 41 -33.78 -12.76 -18.93
C ARG A 41 -34.44 -13.14 -20.25
N VAL A 42 -34.39 -14.41 -20.60
CA VAL A 42 -34.98 -14.98 -21.81
C VAL A 42 -36.05 -16.01 -21.46
N THR A 43 -37.07 -16.11 -22.29
CA THR A 43 -38.17 -17.05 -22.20
C THR A 43 -38.31 -17.86 -23.49
N ALA A 44 -38.77 -19.11 -23.37
CA ALA A 44 -38.92 -20.04 -24.49
C ALA A 44 -39.97 -19.62 -25.54
N ASN A 45 -40.88 -18.71 -25.18
CA ASN A 45 -41.95 -18.23 -26.07
C ASN A 45 -41.50 -17.13 -27.06
N ARG A 46 -40.24 -16.71 -27.00
CA ARG A 46 -39.68 -15.67 -27.87
C ARG A 46 -38.35 -16.15 -28.43
N ASN A 47 -38.27 -16.18 -29.77
CA ASN A 47 -37.11 -16.74 -30.47
C ASN A 47 -36.01 -15.72 -30.78
N ASN A 48 -36.32 -14.41 -30.74
CA ASN A 48 -35.38 -13.35 -31.09
C ASN A 48 -35.23 -12.34 -29.95
N TYR A 49 -33.97 -12.09 -29.55
CA TYR A 49 -33.59 -11.08 -28.57
C TYR A 49 -32.50 -10.20 -29.16
N ASP A 50 -32.79 -8.90 -29.24
CA ASP A 50 -31.78 -7.89 -29.54
C ASP A 50 -31.25 -7.37 -28.22
N VAL A 51 -29.95 -7.51 -27.99
CA VAL A 51 -29.28 -7.05 -26.77
C VAL A 51 -28.19 -6.07 -27.16
N ILE A 52 -28.26 -4.87 -26.59
CA ILE A 52 -27.24 -3.84 -26.74
C ILE A 52 -26.41 -3.88 -25.47
N MET A 53 -25.11 -4.17 -25.62
CA MET A 53 -24.17 -4.07 -24.51
C MET A 53 -23.57 -2.66 -24.48
N THR A 54 -23.23 -2.19 -23.28
CA THR A 54 -22.54 -0.92 -23.10
C THR A 54 -21.03 -1.15 -23.21
N PRO A 55 -20.28 -0.32 -23.97
CA PRO A 55 -18.82 -0.37 -23.96
C PRO A 55 -18.27 -0.16 -22.55
N GLU A 56 -17.41 -1.08 -22.10
CA GLU A 56 -16.62 -0.93 -20.90
C GLU A 56 -15.41 -0.09 -21.27
N LEU A 57 -15.47 1.20 -20.94
CA LEU A 57 -14.30 2.07 -20.98
C LEU A 57 -13.34 1.59 -19.90
N VAL A 58 -12.44 0.67 -20.27
CA VAL A 58 -11.24 0.35 -19.49
C VAL A 58 -10.28 1.53 -19.63
N GLY A 59 -10.65 2.65 -19.02
CA GLY A 59 -9.74 3.75 -18.75
C GLY A 59 -8.91 3.34 -17.56
N ILE A 60 -7.66 2.91 -17.79
CA ILE A 60 -6.61 3.07 -16.78
C ILE A 60 -6.31 4.57 -16.74
N ASP A 61 -7.23 5.34 -16.19
CA ASP A 61 -6.89 6.65 -15.70
C ASP A 61 -6.20 6.41 -14.36
N ASP A 62 -4.89 6.65 -14.33
CA ASP A 62 -4.16 6.86 -13.07
C ASP A 62 -4.83 8.06 -12.38
N VAL A 63 -5.83 7.76 -11.58
CA VAL A 63 -6.51 8.71 -10.73
C VAL A 63 -5.65 8.85 -9.49
N VAL A 64 -5.16 10.07 -9.26
CA VAL A 64 -4.40 10.39 -8.06
C VAL A 64 -5.34 11.09 -7.10
N VAL A 65 -5.36 10.64 -5.84
CA VAL A 65 -6.15 11.31 -4.81
C VAL A 65 -5.45 12.60 -4.44
N THR A 66 -6.04 13.73 -4.85
CA THR A 66 -5.53 15.04 -4.46
C THR A 66 -6.06 15.43 -3.08
N ALA A 67 -5.47 16.49 -2.51
CA ALA A 67 -5.94 17.07 -1.27
C ALA A 67 -7.48 17.24 -1.25
N LEU A 68 -8.10 17.01 -0.08
CA LEU A 68 -9.55 17.13 0.17
C LEU A 68 -10.42 15.99 -0.41
N GLY A 69 -9.83 14.84 -0.75
CA GLY A 69 -10.60 13.66 -1.20
C GLY A 69 -11.18 13.80 -2.60
N ILE A 70 -10.66 14.75 -3.39
CA ILE A 70 -11.03 14.92 -4.80
C ILE A 70 -10.00 14.18 -5.65
N SER A 71 -10.46 13.13 -6.31
CA SER A 71 -9.71 12.39 -7.30
C SER A 71 -9.51 13.22 -8.57
N ARG A 72 -8.27 13.36 -9.05
CA ARG A 72 -7.96 14.02 -10.33
C ARG A 72 -7.07 13.14 -11.19
N GLN A 73 -7.30 13.16 -12.50
CA GLN A 73 -6.42 12.50 -13.46
C GLN A 73 -5.01 13.08 -13.34
N ARG A 74 -4.01 12.21 -13.19
CA ARG A 74 -2.59 12.59 -13.04
C ARG A 74 -2.10 13.59 -14.10
N LYS A 75 -2.60 13.46 -15.33
CA LYS A 75 -2.25 14.31 -16.49
C LYS A 75 -2.73 15.77 -16.36
N THR A 76 -3.70 16.04 -15.50
CA THR A 76 -4.27 17.39 -15.29
C THR A 76 -3.51 18.21 -14.24
N LEU A 77 -2.62 17.56 -13.48
CA LEU A 77 -1.86 18.21 -12.43
C LEU A 77 -0.59 18.83 -13.01
N GLY A 78 -0.43 20.14 -12.88
CA GLY A 78 0.79 20.86 -13.27
C GLY A 78 1.99 20.63 -12.35
N TYR A 79 1.95 19.60 -11.50
CA TYR A 79 2.95 19.35 -10.48
C TYR A 79 3.18 17.85 -10.23
N ALA A 80 4.37 17.54 -9.70
CA ALA A 80 4.75 16.17 -9.39
C ALA A 80 3.98 15.66 -8.17
N VAL A 81 2.97 14.83 -8.42
CA VAL A 81 2.36 13.93 -7.42
C VAL A 81 2.73 12.50 -7.76
N GLN A 82 3.05 11.75 -6.73
CA GLN A 82 3.28 10.33 -6.85
C GLN A 82 2.35 9.63 -5.87
N ASP A 83 1.60 8.68 -6.40
CA ASP A 83 0.65 7.87 -5.65
C ASP A 83 1.22 6.46 -5.52
N VAL A 84 0.95 5.83 -4.38
CA VAL A 84 1.30 4.44 -4.09
C VAL A 84 0.00 3.73 -3.74
N GLY A 85 -0.39 2.79 -4.58
CA GLY A 85 -1.62 2.02 -4.43
C GLY A 85 -1.51 0.93 -3.36
N SER A 86 -2.67 0.44 -2.91
CA SER A 86 -2.75 -0.60 -1.87
C SER A 86 -2.01 -1.88 -2.23
N GLU A 87 -1.99 -2.26 -3.50
CA GLU A 87 -1.31 -3.46 -4.02
C GLU A 87 0.20 -3.37 -3.79
N GLU A 88 0.80 -2.22 -4.15
CA GLU A 88 2.22 -1.96 -3.94
C GLU A 88 2.56 -1.92 -2.44
N MET A 89 1.63 -1.49 -1.58
CA MET A 89 1.82 -1.50 -0.12
C MET A 89 1.62 -2.88 0.52
N SER A 90 0.81 -3.74 -0.09
CA SER A 90 0.41 -5.03 0.48
C SER A 90 1.43 -6.15 0.27
N GLU A 91 2.35 -6.01 -0.70
CA GLU A 91 3.37 -7.01 -1.03
C GLU A 91 4.33 -7.28 0.15
N VAL A 92 4.60 -6.26 0.95
CA VAL A 92 5.30 -6.37 2.23
C VAL A 92 4.43 -5.67 3.25
N LYS A 93 3.99 -6.34 4.31
CA LYS A 93 3.28 -5.67 5.41
C LYS A 93 4.30 -5.05 6.36
N PRO A 94 4.65 -3.75 6.25
CA PRO A 94 5.56 -3.16 7.22
C PRO A 94 4.83 -2.98 8.55
N VAL A 95 5.58 -3.11 9.64
CA VAL A 95 5.11 -2.74 10.99
C VAL A 95 4.79 -1.24 11.07
N ASN A 96 5.46 -0.42 10.26
CA ASN A 96 5.23 1.02 10.17
C ASN A 96 4.86 1.43 8.73
N ILE A 97 3.68 2.02 8.55
CA ILE A 97 3.20 2.57 7.28
C ILE A 97 4.22 3.52 6.62
N VAL A 98 5.00 4.26 7.41
CA VAL A 98 6.07 5.13 6.93
C VAL A 98 7.03 4.36 6.02
N ASN A 99 7.35 3.12 6.37
CA ASN A 99 8.28 2.30 5.60
C ASN A 99 7.65 1.76 4.31
N ALA A 100 6.32 1.75 4.17
CA ALA A 100 5.63 1.22 3.00
C ALA A 100 5.97 1.98 1.71
N ILE A 101 6.26 3.28 1.82
CA ILE A 101 6.57 4.17 0.69
C ILE A 101 8.08 4.37 0.48
N SER A 102 8.91 3.73 1.31
CA SER A 102 10.38 3.82 1.21
C SER A 102 10.86 3.26 -0.13
N GLY A 103 11.65 4.05 -0.86
CA GLY A 103 12.17 3.68 -2.18
C GLY A 103 11.13 3.66 -3.31
N LYS A 104 9.83 3.76 -3.01
CA LYS A 104 8.76 3.82 -4.00
C LYS A 104 8.51 5.23 -4.51
N VAL A 105 8.76 6.24 -3.68
CA VAL A 105 8.54 7.65 -4.03
C VAL A 105 9.85 8.41 -4.21
N ALA A 106 10.06 9.00 -5.39
CA ALA A 106 11.30 9.74 -5.69
C ALA A 106 11.43 11.01 -4.82
N GLY A 107 12.59 11.20 -4.19
CA GLY A 107 12.84 12.38 -3.34
C GLY A 107 12.11 12.34 -1.99
N VAL A 108 11.60 11.18 -1.58
CA VAL A 108 11.18 10.89 -0.21
C VAL A 108 12.29 10.07 0.43
N GLN A 109 12.84 10.58 1.52
CA GLN A 109 13.82 9.88 2.33
C GLN A 109 13.15 9.45 3.63
N ILE A 110 13.29 8.16 3.95
CA ILE A 110 12.76 7.56 5.16
C ILE A 110 13.93 7.00 5.95
N THR A 111 14.00 7.33 7.24
CA THR A 111 15.07 6.88 8.12
C THR A 111 14.44 6.32 9.39
N ASN A 112 14.68 5.04 9.64
CA ASN A 112 14.28 4.39 10.88
C ASN A 112 15.26 4.79 11.99
N ALA A 113 14.74 5.21 13.13
CA ALA A 113 15.55 5.60 14.26
C ALA A 113 16.26 4.40 14.91
N THR A 114 15.63 3.23 14.90
CA THR A 114 16.16 2.00 15.47
C THR A 114 15.77 0.79 14.60
N GLY A 115 16.45 -0.34 14.81
CA GLY A 115 16.03 -1.64 14.28
C GLY A 115 15.03 -2.37 15.18
N ALA A 116 14.53 -1.71 16.24
CA ALA A 116 13.55 -2.30 17.13
C ALA A 116 12.16 -2.27 16.50
N VAL A 117 11.36 -3.30 16.79
CA VAL A 117 9.95 -3.36 16.37
C VAL A 117 9.20 -2.17 16.96
N GLY A 118 8.51 -1.42 16.12
CA GLY A 118 7.73 -0.24 16.55
C GLY A 118 8.56 1.03 16.79
N GLY A 119 9.85 1.05 16.43
CA GLY A 119 10.65 2.28 16.50
C GLY A 119 10.16 3.38 15.54
N ALA A 120 10.43 4.63 15.88
CA ALA A 120 10.01 5.78 15.08
C ALA A 120 10.68 5.78 13.71
N SER A 121 9.91 6.18 12.70
CA SER A 121 10.42 6.42 11.36
C SER A 121 10.26 7.90 11.01
N ARG A 122 11.37 8.53 10.63
CA ARG A 122 11.40 9.91 10.17
C ARG A 122 11.24 9.97 8.66
N ILE A 123 10.37 10.85 8.17
CA ILE A 123 10.19 11.13 6.74
C ILE A 123 10.63 12.54 6.41
N VAL A 124 11.36 12.68 5.30
CA VAL A 124 11.81 13.96 4.76
C VAL A 124 11.55 13.99 3.25
N ILE A 125 10.94 15.07 2.75
CA ILE A 125 10.61 15.23 1.33
C ILE A 125 11.49 16.34 0.75
N ARG A 126 12.34 15.99 -0.24
CA ARG A 126 13.30 16.92 -0.89
C ARG A 126 14.30 17.58 0.07
N GLY A 127 14.74 16.83 1.08
CA GLY A 127 15.77 17.28 2.03
C GLY A 127 15.23 18.10 3.19
N GLU A 128 16.14 18.51 4.07
CA GLU A 128 15.82 19.23 5.30
C GLU A 128 15.43 20.69 4.99
N GLY A 129 14.19 21.07 5.29
CA GLY A 129 13.67 22.43 5.12
C GLY A 129 13.82 23.30 6.36
N SER A 130 14.17 22.71 7.51
CA SER A 130 14.33 23.38 8.80
C SER A 130 15.47 22.79 9.60
N PHE A 131 16.05 23.60 10.49
CA PHE A 131 17.04 23.14 11.48
C PHE A 131 16.39 22.44 12.69
N THR A 132 15.06 22.52 12.83
CA THR A 132 14.32 21.94 13.96
C THR A 132 13.50 20.73 13.55
N ASN A 133 12.54 20.92 12.64
CA ASN A 133 11.64 19.85 12.18
C ASN A 133 11.34 20.00 10.68
N SER A 134 11.72 18.98 9.91
CA SER A 134 11.46 18.89 8.47
C SER A 134 10.48 17.78 8.08
N GLN A 135 9.75 17.22 9.04
CA GLN A 135 8.73 16.23 8.73
C GLN A 135 7.59 16.85 7.91
N PRO A 136 7.02 16.09 6.96
CA PRO A 136 5.85 16.52 6.21
C PRO A 136 4.59 16.48 7.08
N LEU A 137 3.58 17.24 6.67
CA LEU A 137 2.25 17.12 7.26
C LEU A 137 1.61 15.80 6.81
N TRP A 138 1.03 15.07 7.75
CA TRP A 138 0.17 13.93 7.45
C TRP A 138 -1.28 14.37 7.37
N VAL A 139 -2.01 13.83 6.41
CA VAL A 139 -3.43 14.10 6.21
C VAL A 139 -4.11 12.76 5.94
N VAL A 140 -5.05 12.38 6.79
CA VAL A 140 -5.84 11.16 6.63
C VAL A 140 -7.26 11.58 6.26
N ASP A 141 -7.73 11.15 5.09
CA ASP A 141 -9.07 11.47 4.57
C ASP A 141 -9.42 12.98 4.60
N GLY A 142 -8.42 13.82 4.33
CA GLY A 142 -8.57 15.28 4.32
C GLY A 142 -8.37 15.97 5.67
N THR A 143 -8.23 15.22 6.77
CA THR A 143 -7.99 15.77 8.10
C THR A 143 -6.51 15.71 8.47
N PRO A 144 -5.89 16.81 8.94
CA PRO A 144 -4.53 16.80 9.46
C PRO A 144 -4.35 15.78 10.58
N PHE A 145 -3.36 14.91 10.43
CA PHE A 145 -2.99 13.88 11.39
C PHE A 145 -1.66 14.25 12.05
N ILE A 146 -1.58 14.08 13.37
CA ILE A 146 -0.40 14.45 14.16
C ILE A 146 0.55 13.26 14.17
N ASN A 147 1.63 13.35 13.38
CA ASN A 147 2.73 12.41 13.48
C ASN A 147 3.73 12.90 14.54
N PHE A 148 3.47 12.60 15.81
CA PHE A 148 4.46 12.85 16.87
C PHE A 148 5.65 11.90 16.70
N GLU A 149 6.84 12.31 17.11
CA GLU A 149 7.95 11.39 17.39
C GLU A 149 8.02 11.21 18.91
N SER A 150 8.26 9.99 19.38
CA SER A 150 8.48 9.74 20.81
C SER A 150 9.71 10.52 21.31
N ASP A 151 9.55 11.20 22.45
CA ASP A 151 10.65 11.93 23.09
C ASP A 151 11.71 10.95 23.58
N LYS A 152 12.92 11.08 23.03
CA LYS A 152 14.05 10.23 23.37
C LYS A 152 14.74 10.82 24.58
N ASP A 153 14.49 10.25 25.75
CA ASP A 153 15.31 10.54 26.92
C ASP A 153 16.76 10.12 26.63
N ALA A 154 17.68 11.07 26.74
CA ALA A 154 19.11 10.88 26.44
C ALA A 154 19.79 9.76 27.26
N TRP A 155 19.14 9.33 28.35
CA TRP A 155 19.59 8.26 29.23
C TRP A 155 18.89 6.92 29.02
N SER A 156 17.64 6.95 28.58
CA SER A 156 16.82 5.73 28.36
C SER A 156 17.08 5.15 26.97
N GLY A 157 17.23 6.01 25.96
CA GLY A 157 17.40 5.58 24.57
C GLY A 157 16.20 4.83 23.98
N ALA A 158 15.10 4.70 24.73
CA ALA A 158 13.88 4.07 24.29
C ALA A 158 13.16 4.95 23.26
N ASP A 159 12.84 4.35 22.12
CA ASP A 159 12.02 4.94 21.07
C ASP A 159 10.69 4.18 21.05
N TYR A 160 9.59 4.89 21.32
CA TYR A 160 8.23 4.34 21.38
C TYR A 160 7.48 4.52 20.06
N GLY A 161 8.16 4.87 18.98
CA GLY A 161 7.54 5.03 17.68
C GLY A 161 7.14 6.46 17.34
N ASN A 162 6.32 6.56 16.31
CA ASN A 162 5.74 7.81 15.82
C ASN A 162 4.24 7.65 15.55
N GLY A 163 3.49 8.74 15.60
CA GLY A 163 2.02 8.70 15.48
C GLY A 163 1.49 8.02 14.22
N ALA A 164 2.24 8.00 13.11
CA ALA A 164 1.81 7.29 11.91
C ALA A 164 1.67 5.76 12.11
N LEU A 165 2.26 5.18 13.17
CA LEU A 165 2.03 3.79 13.56
C LEU A 165 0.58 3.48 13.93
N ASP A 166 -0.19 4.50 14.32
CA ASP A 166 -1.62 4.34 14.66
C ASP A 166 -2.48 4.11 13.41
N ILE A 167 -1.93 4.30 12.21
CA ILE A 167 -2.63 4.07 10.94
C ILE A 167 -2.40 2.61 10.54
N ASP A 168 -3.45 1.81 10.63
CA ASP A 168 -3.44 0.42 10.15
C ASP A 168 -3.25 0.39 8.62
N PRO A 169 -2.16 -0.23 8.11
CA PRO A 169 -1.91 -0.33 6.67
C PRO A 169 -3.02 -1.04 5.88
N SER A 170 -3.77 -1.94 6.51
CA SER A 170 -4.84 -2.70 5.84
C SER A 170 -6.04 -1.84 5.45
N ASN A 171 -6.23 -0.71 6.15
CA ASN A 171 -7.30 0.24 5.90
C ASN A 171 -6.95 1.27 4.83
N ILE A 172 -5.75 1.23 4.25
CA ILE A 172 -5.28 2.23 3.29
C ILE A 172 -5.65 1.81 1.88
N GLU A 173 -6.26 2.73 1.15
CA GLU A 173 -6.53 2.61 -0.28
C GLU A 173 -5.34 3.15 -1.08
N SER A 174 -4.86 4.34 -0.73
CA SER A 174 -3.73 4.98 -1.41
C SER A 174 -2.96 5.96 -0.53
N ILE A 175 -1.68 6.15 -0.86
CA ILE A 175 -0.84 7.20 -0.30
C ILE A 175 -0.34 8.11 -1.41
N SER A 176 -0.75 9.37 -1.35
CA SER A 176 -0.33 10.43 -2.27
C SER A 176 0.66 11.38 -1.61
N VAL A 177 1.81 11.58 -2.25
CA VAL A 177 2.86 12.47 -1.75
C VAL A 177 2.88 13.79 -2.53
N LEU A 178 2.56 14.89 -1.87
CA LEU A 178 2.59 16.25 -2.39
C LEU A 178 3.93 16.91 -2.05
N LYS A 179 4.68 17.34 -3.08
CA LYS A 179 6.05 17.86 -2.92
C LYS A 179 6.12 19.38 -3.09
N GLY A 180 6.81 20.06 -2.17
CA GLY A 180 7.18 21.48 -2.29
C GLY A 180 5.99 22.47 -2.24
N ALA A 181 6.06 23.54 -3.04
CA ALA A 181 5.15 24.69 -2.99
C ALA A 181 3.65 24.37 -3.17
N ASN A 182 3.33 23.29 -3.89
CA ASN A 182 1.92 22.90 -4.15
C ASN A 182 1.24 22.32 -2.90
N ALA A 183 2.02 21.69 -2.02
CA ALA A 183 1.53 21.19 -0.75
C ALA A 183 1.21 22.37 0.20
N ALA A 184 2.08 23.39 0.21
CA ALA A 184 1.85 24.61 0.97
C ALA A 184 0.65 25.44 0.47
N ALA A 185 0.33 25.38 -0.82
CA ALA A 185 -0.84 26.06 -1.37
C ALA A 185 -2.18 25.51 -0.83
N LEU A 186 -2.23 24.20 -0.54
CA LEU A 186 -3.45 23.51 -0.09
C LEU A 186 -3.54 23.42 1.44
N TYR A 187 -2.40 23.26 2.11
CA TYR A 187 -2.34 23.00 3.56
C TYR A 187 -1.61 24.10 4.35
N GLY A 188 -1.30 25.22 3.71
CA GLY A 188 -0.66 26.37 4.32
C GLY A 188 0.78 26.08 4.79
N ALA A 189 1.22 26.80 5.82
CA ALA A 189 2.58 26.71 6.34
C ALA A 189 2.98 25.29 6.80
N ARG A 190 2.02 24.48 7.27
CA ARG A 190 2.26 23.09 7.68
C ARG A 190 2.64 22.18 6.50
N GLY A 191 2.20 22.52 5.29
CA GLY A 191 2.55 21.80 4.07
C GLY A 191 3.87 22.25 3.42
N ALA A 192 4.62 23.17 4.04
CA ALA A 192 5.87 23.70 3.48
C ALA A 192 6.93 22.60 3.27
N ASN A 193 7.00 21.63 4.18
CA ASN A 193 7.89 20.46 4.11
C ASN A 193 7.30 19.31 3.26
N GLY A 194 6.19 19.56 2.54
CA GLY A 194 5.42 18.55 1.83
C GLY A 194 4.27 17.97 2.66
N VAL A 195 3.41 17.22 2.00
CA VAL A 195 2.22 16.60 2.61
C VAL A 195 2.10 15.16 2.14
N ILE A 196 1.84 14.25 3.08
CA ILE A 196 1.48 12.87 2.83
C ILE A 196 -0.03 12.76 3.03
N VAL A 197 -0.74 12.48 1.95
CA VAL A 197 -2.18 12.28 1.94
C VAL A 197 -2.44 10.78 1.94
N VAL A 198 -3.04 10.28 3.01
CA VAL A 198 -3.52 8.91 3.16
C VAL A 198 -5.02 8.91 2.90
N THR A 199 -5.45 8.03 2.00
CA THR A 199 -6.86 7.77 1.71
C THR A 199 -7.20 6.41 2.26
N THR A 200 -8.26 6.31 3.07
CA THR A 200 -8.71 5.02 3.60
C THR A 200 -9.73 4.35 2.69
N LYS A 201 -9.71 3.01 2.68
CA LYS A 201 -10.65 2.18 1.95
C LYS A 201 -12.08 2.51 2.39
N ARG A 202 -12.93 2.82 1.42
CA ARG A 202 -14.36 3.03 1.65
C ARG A 202 -15.17 1.79 1.28
N GLY A 203 -16.30 1.60 1.95
CA GLY A 203 -17.23 0.53 1.60
C GLY A 203 -17.67 0.65 0.14
N SER A 204 -17.39 -0.38 -0.65
CA SER A 204 -17.84 -0.52 -2.02
C SER A 204 -18.87 -1.65 -2.12
N LYS A 205 -19.71 -1.62 -3.16
CA LYS A 205 -20.62 -2.74 -3.44
C LYS A 205 -19.80 -3.92 -3.97
N SER A 206 -19.28 -4.75 -3.07
CA SER A 206 -18.63 -6.01 -3.44
C SER A 206 -19.64 -7.15 -3.56
N LYS A 207 -19.40 -8.11 -4.46
CA LYS A 207 -20.18 -9.37 -4.48
C LYS A 207 -19.89 -10.16 -3.20
N GLY A 208 -20.93 -10.64 -2.52
CA GLY A 208 -20.83 -11.44 -1.29
C GLY A 208 -20.85 -10.62 0.00
N LEU A 209 -20.34 -11.20 1.09
CA LEU A 209 -20.39 -10.62 2.44
C LEU A 209 -19.38 -9.49 2.69
N GLY A 210 -18.40 -9.28 1.79
CA GLY A 210 -17.41 -8.21 1.92
C GLY A 210 -16.44 -8.38 3.10
N VAL A 211 -16.08 -9.63 3.44
CA VAL A 211 -15.17 -9.95 4.55
C VAL A 211 -13.78 -10.28 4.01
N GLU A 212 -12.78 -9.56 4.46
CA GLU A 212 -11.36 -9.82 4.19
C GLU A 212 -10.66 -10.23 5.50
N VAL A 213 -9.88 -11.33 5.45
CA VAL A 213 -9.06 -11.78 6.58
C VAL A 213 -7.63 -11.90 6.08
N SER A 214 -6.70 -11.26 6.79
CA SER A 214 -5.29 -11.32 6.46
C SER A 214 -4.46 -11.74 7.68
N SER A 215 -3.49 -12.62 7.46
CA SER A 215 -2.56 -13.09 8.50
C SER A 215 -1.14 -13.09 7.93
N ALA A 216 -0.16 -12.75 8.76
CA ALA A 216 1.25 -12.73 8.39
C ALA A 216 2.11 -13.08 9.61
N MET A 217 3.26 -13.70 9.36
CA MET A 217 4.27 -13.99 10.37
C MET A 217 5.62 -13.48 9.89
N THR A 218 6.33 -12.76 10.77
CA THR A 218 7.64 -12.18 10.50
C THR A 218 8.62 -12.65 11.57
N VAL A 219 9.84 -12.97 11.14
CA VAL A 219 10.95 -13.37 12.04
C VAL A 219 12.13 -12.44 11.76
N ASP A 220 12.53 -11.69 12.78
CA ASP A 220 13.69 -10.79 12.69
C ASP A 220 14.97 -11.50 13.11
N VAL A 221 15.99 -11.43 12.26
CA VAL A 221 17.33 -11.96 12.52
C VAL A 221 18.35 -10.83 12.41
N MET A 222 19.37 -10.86 13.26
CA MET A 222 20.41 -9.83 13.27
C MET A 222 21.19 -9.84 11.95
N PRO A 223 21.18 -8.75 11.16
CA PRO A 223 21.73 -8.77 9.80
C PRO A 223 23.26 -8.70 9.76
N TYR A 224 23.88 -8.05 10.74
CA TYR A 224 25.34 -7.95 10.86
C TYR A 224 25.75 -7.73 12.30
N LEU A 225 26.89 -8.31 12.65
CA LEU A 225 27.62 -8.01 13.88
C LEU A 225 28.88 -7.22 13.53
N PRO A 226 29.39 -6.38 14.45
CA PRO A 226 30.73 -5.85 14.33
C PRO A 226 31.74 -6.99 14.13
N TYR A 227 32.79 -6.74 13.36
CA TYR A 227 33.90 -7.68 13.27
C TYR A 227 34.65 -7.72 14.60
N TYR A 228 34.52 -8.82 15.33
CA TYR A 228 35.29 -9.05 16.55
C TYR A 228 36.65 -9.65 16.24
N GLN A 229 37.66 -9.19 16.95
CA GLN A 229 38.96 -9.85 16.98
C GLN A 229 38.88 -11.07 17.90
N ASN A 230 39.41 -12.21 17.47
CA ASN A 230 39.36 -13.50 18.20
C ASN A 230 40.76 -14.02 18.59
N LYS A 231 41.78 -13.16 18.57
CA LYS A 231 43.21 -13.55 18.73
C LYS A 231 43.77 -13.42 20.16
N TYR A 232 43.15 -12.59 20.97
CA TYR A 232 43.60 -12.11 22.28
C TYR A 232 42.36 -11.98 23.14
N GLY A 233 42.34 -12.65 24.28
CA GLY A 233 41.29 -12.52 25.29
C GLY A 233 41.75 -11.63 26.45
N GLY A 234 40.81 -11.23 27.31
CA GLY A 234 41.16 -10.66 28.60
C GLY A 234 41.82 -11.72 29.48
N GLY A 235 43.05 -11.45 29.96
CA GLY A 235 43.77 -12.34 30.86
C GLY A 235 44.24 -11.62 32.12
N SER A 236 44.23 -12.33 33.25
CA SER A 236 44.89 -11.89 34.49
C SER A 236 45.83 -13.01 34.95
N ARG A 237 47.05 -12.65 35.36
CA ARG A 237 48.07 -13.57 35.90
C ARG A 237 48.43 -14.76 34.98
N GLY A 238 48.54 -14.55 33.66
CA GLY A 238 49.07 -15.57 32.75
C GLY A 238 48.08 -16.67 32.34
N SER A 239 46.77 -16.36 32.33
CA SER A 239 45.71 -17.31 31.93
C SER A 239 45.91 -17.97 30.56
N GLU A 240 46.56 -17.30 29.61
CA GLU A 240 46.87 -17.82 28.28
C GLU A 240 47.98 -18.90 28.31
N TYR A 241 48.93 -18.79 29.26
CA TYR A 241 49.92 -19.84 29.55
C TYR A 241 49.26 -21.09 30.13
N TYR A 242 48.28 -20.92 31.04
CA TYR A 242 47.55 -22.05 31.61
C TYR A 242 46.62 -22.72 30.59
N TRP A 243 45.92 -21.95 29.73
CA TRP A 243 45.04 -22.52 28.70
C TRP A 243 45.83 -23.38 27.70
N ASN A 244 46.97 -22.89 27.18
CA ASN A 244 47.81 -23.67 26.26
C ASN A 244 48.35 -24.95 26.95
N LYS A 245 48.75 -24.86 28.22
CA LYS A 245 49.23 -26.02 28.99
C LYS A 245 48.17 -27.13 29.20
N TYR A 246 46.88 -26.79 29.23
CA TYR A 246 45.79 -27.77 29.45
C TYR A 246 45.11 -28.26 28.16
N ASN A 247 45.30 -27.56 27.04
CA ASN A 247 44.71 -27.91 25.75
C ASN A 247 45.70 -28.49 24.73
N GLU A 248 46.99 -28.62 25.07
CA GLU A 248 47.98 -29.31 24.21
C GLU A 248 47.79 -30.85 24.16
N ASP A 249 46.93 -31.43 25.00
CA ASP A 249 46.65 -32.87 25.07
C ASP A 249 45.32 -33.31 24.40
N ASN A 250 44.68 -32.48 23.55
CA ASN A 250 43.53 -32.89 22.71
C ASN A 250 43.69 -32.47 21.24
#